data_AF-A0AA41U3R5-F1
#
_entry.id   AF-A0AA41U3R5-F1
#
_cell.length_a   1.000
_cell.length_b   1.000
_cell.length_c   1.000
_cell.angle_alpha   90.00
_cell.angle_beta   90.00
_cell.angle_gamma   90.00
#
_symmetry.space_group_name_H-M   'P 1'
#
loop_
_entity.id
_entity.type
_entity.pdbx_description
1 polymer ?
#
loop_
_entity_poly.entity_id
_entity_poly.type
_entity_poly.pdbx_seq_one_letter_code
_entity_poly.pdbx_strand_id
1 'polypeptide(L)'
;MSDGFSVPPDELKAGKTKIDDASLIVRTTGVGISTAGTAKTGTARAQTTLDRERNRLSEVFRALANRMDGIAGTLAANAEAYAYADEQRRVQSQIIRDALG
;
A
#
# COMPACT_ATOMS: atom_id res chain seq x y z
N MET A 1 -8.36 28.46 -12.86
CA MET A 1 -8.18 28.10 -11.45
C MET A 1 -8.82 26.73 -11.31
N SER A 2 -8.05 25.64 -11.30
CA SER A 2 -8.63 24.32 -11.07
C SER A 2 -9.03 24.29 -9.60
N ASP A 3 -10.32 24.14 -9.32
CA ASP A 3 -10.79 23.78 -7.98
C ASP A 3 -9.95 22.60 -7.52
N GLY A 4 -9.10 22.85 -6.53
CA GLY A 4 -8.07 21.91 -6.12
C GLY A 4 -8.75 20.62 -5.72
N PHE A 5 -8.53 19.55 -6.49
CA PHE A 5 -8.97 18.21 -6.14
C PHE A 5 -8.13 17.75 -4.94
N SER A 6 -8.45 18.25 -3.75
CA SER A 6 -7.84 17.79 -2.50
C SER A 6 -8.63 16.59 -2.02
N VAL A 7 -8.03 15.41 -2.13
CA VAL A 7 -8.59 14.20 -1.54
C VAL A 7 -8.59 14.38 -0.01
N PRO A 8 -9.72 14.22 0.68
CA PRO A 8 -9.79 14.34 2.13
C PRO A 8 -8.80 13.40 2.83
N PRO A 9 -8.19 13.80 3.97
CA PRO A 9 -7.29 12.94 4.74
C PRO A 9 -7.87 11.56 5.07
N ASP A 10 -9.17 11.50 5.35
CA ASP A 10 -9.84 10.25 5.70
C ASP A 10 -10.00 9.30 4.51
N GLU A 11 -10.20 9.83 3.30
CA GLU A 11 -10.18 9.01 2.08
C GLU A 11 -8.79 8.45 1.79
N LEU A 12 -7.73 9.23 2.05
CA LEU A 12 -6.35 8.77 1.94
C LEU A 12 -6.03 7.66 2.95
N LYS A 13 -6.50 7.79 4.20
CA LYS A 13 -6.38 6.74 5.24
C LYS A 13 -7.16 5.48 4.85
N ALA A 14 -8.36 5.63 4.31
CA ALA A 14 -9.16 4.50 3.82
C ALA A 14 -8.47 3.80 2.64
N GLY A 15 -7.90 4.57 1.71
CA GLY A 15 -7.09 4.05 0.61
C GLY A 15 -5.87 3.29 1.11
N LYS A 16 -5.16 3.83 2.11
CA LYS A 16 -4.01 3.17 2.74
C LYS A 16 -4.42 1.82 3.34
N THR A 17 -5.51 1.79 4.10
CA THR A 17 -6.02 0.56 4.74
C THR A 17 -6.29 -0.53 3.69
N LYS A 18 -6.95 -0.17 2.57
CA LYS A 18 -7.19 -1.10 1.46
C LYS A 18 -5.89 -1.63 0.83
N ILE A 19 -4.87 -0.77 0.69
CA ILE A 19 -3.56 -1.18 0.16
C ILE A 19 -2.85 -2.13 1.14
N ASP A 20 -2.91 -1.86 2.44
CA ASP A 20 -2.32 -2.72 3.47
C ASP A 20 -2.96 -4.11 3.49
N ASP A 21 -4.30 -4.17 3.44
CA ASP A 21 -5.05 -5.43 3.37
C ASP A 21 -4.69 -6.23 2.11
N ALA A 22 -4.64 -5.56 0.96
CA ALA A 22 -4.25 -6.20 -0.28
C ALA A 22 -2.77 -6.64 -0.26
N SER A 23 -1.88 -5.88 0.38
CA SER A 23 -0.46 -6.22 0.54
C SER A 23 -0.29 -7.48 1.41
N LEU A 24 -1.11 -7.63 2.46
CA LEU A 24 -1.17 -8.85 3.26
C LEU A 24 -1.58 -10.08 2.44
N ILE A 25 -2.60 -9.95 1.57
CA ILE A 25 -3.03 -11.04 0.68
C ILE A 25 -1.90 -11.43 -0.28
N VAL A 26 -1.24 -10.44 -0.90
CA VAL A 26 -0.11 -10.67 -1.82
C VAL A 26 1.03 -11.38 -1.11
N ARG A 27 1.41 -10.94 0.11
CA ARG A 27 2.44 -11.61 0.91
C ARG A 27 2.08 -13.06 1.23
N THR A 28 0.86 -13.27 1.71
CA THR A 28 0.37 -14.61 2.09
C THR A 28 0.36 -15.55 0.88
N THR A 29 -0.07 -15.05 -0.28
CA THR A 29 -0.05 -15.80 -1.54
C THR A 29 1.37 -16.13 -1.99
N GLY A 30 2.29 -15.16 -1.92
CA GLY A 30 3.70 -15.37 -2.26
C GLY A 30 4.37 -16.44 -1.38
N VAL A 31 4.11 -16.41 -0.07
CA VAL A 31 4.56 -17.46 0.86
C VAL A 31 3.97 -18.81 0.45
N GLY A 32 2.65 -18.88 0.20
CA GLY A 32 1.96 -20.09 -0.24
C GLY A 32 2.57 -20.71 -1.51
N ILE A 33 2.99 -19.90 -2.48
CA ILE A 33 3.67 -20.36 -3.69
C ILE A 33 5.05 -20.93 -3.37
N SER A 34 5.82 -20.27 -2.50
CA SER A 34 7.16 -20.73 -2.10
C SER A 34 7.11 -22.04 -1.30
N THR A 35 6.05 -22.25 -0.51
CA THR A 35 5.87 -23.42 0.35
C THR A 35 5.00 -24.52 -0.28
N ALA A 36 4.38 -24.26 -1.43
CA ALA A 36 3.55 -25.24 -2.12
C ALA A 36 4.39 -26.51 -2.35
N GLY A 37 4.02 -27.60 -1.70
CA GLY A 37 4.79 -28.84 -1.73
C GLY A 37 5.13 -29.24 -3.18
N THR A 38 6.35 -29.71 -3.39
CA THR A 38 6.73 -30.41 -4.63
C THR A 38 6.04 -31.76 -4.61
N ALA A 39 4.74 -31.79 -4.91
CA ALA A 39 4.12 -33.04 -5.34
C ALA A 39 5.03 -33.54 -6.48
N LYS A 40 5.65 -34.72 -6.31
CA LYS A 40 6.57 -35.32 -7.31
C LYS A 40 5.75 -35.72 -8.54
N THR A 41 5.23 -34.74 -9.25
CA THR A 41 4.34 -34.89 -10.39
C THR A 41 5.19 -34.79 -11.63
N GLY A 42 5.86 -35.89 -11.97
CA GLY A 42 6.54 -36.04 -13.26
C GLY A 42 8.05 -36.27 -13.19
N THR A 43 8.68 -36.15 -14.37
CA THR A 43 10.11 -36.41 -14.57
C THR A 43 10.98 -35.35 -13.86
N ALA A 44 12.25 -35.67 -13.61
CA ALA A 44 13.20 -34.74 -12.99
C ALA A 44 13.26 -33.37 -13.70
N ARG A 45 13.11 -33.34 -15.04
CA ARG A 45 13.05 -32.09 -15.82
C ARG A 45 11.80 -31.26 -15.52
N ALA A 46 10.64 -31.91 -15.38
CA ALA A 46 9.39 -31.22 -15.06
C ALA A 46 9.47 -30.58 -13.66
N GLN A 47 10.08 -31.29 -12.70
CA GLN A 47 10.28 -30.77 -11.35
C GLN A 47 11.17 -29.53 -11.32
N THR A 48 12.31 -29.56 -12.02
CA THR A 48 13.22 -28.40 -12.11
C THR A 48 12.53 -27.17 -12.72
N THR A 49 11.69 -27.37 -13.73
CA THR A 49 10.93 -26.27 -14.33
C THR A 49 9.91 -25.70 -13.36
N LEU A 50 9.16 -26.55 -12.64
CA LEU A 50 8.20 -26.11 -11.63
C LEU A 50 8.87 -25.32 -10.51
N ASP A 51 10.02 -25.78 -10.02
CA ASP A 51 10.76 -25.08 -8.95
C ASP A 51 11.25 -23.71 -9.42
N ARG A 52 11.71 -23.59 -10.68
CA ARG A 52 12.10 -22.31 -11.27
C ARG A 52 10.93 -21.33 -11.35
N GLU A 53 9.77 -21.78 -11.83
CA GLU A 53 8.58 -20.94 -11.95
C GLU A 53 8.04 -20.53 -10.58
N ARG A 54 8.09 -21.41 -9.58
CA ARG A 54 7.71 -21.09 -8.19
C ARG A 54 8.61 -20.01 -7.60
N ASN A 55 9.92 -20.12 -7.80
CA ASN A 55 10.86 -19.10 -7.34
C ASN A 55 10.60 -17.76 -8.02
N ARG A 56 10.43 -17.77 -9.36
CA ARG A 56 10.10 -16.56 -10.13
C ARG A 56 8.81 -15.91 -9.65
N LEU A 57 7.74 -16.69 -9.45
CA LEU A 57 6.48 -16.18 -8.94
C LEU A 57 6.65 -15.60 -7.53
N SER A 58 7.34 -16.32 -6.63
CA SER A 58 7.61 -15.84 -5.27
C SER A 58 8.32 -14.48 -5.26
N GLU A 59 9.30 -14.29 -6.14
CA GLU A 59 9.98 -13.01 -6.33
C GLU A 59 9.04 -11.90 -6.83
N VAL A 60 8.16 -12.21 -7.79
CA VAL A 60 7.16 -11.27 -8.31
C VAL A 60 6.18 -10.83 -7.21
N PHE A 61 5.65 -11.77 -6.42
CA PHE A 61 4.77 -11.45 -5.30
C PHE A 61 5.47 -10.61 -4.23
N ARG A 62 6.74 -10.90 -3.93
CA ARG A 62 7.54 -10.08 -3.02
C ARG A 62 7.74 -8.66 -3.55
N ALA A 63 8.06 -8.52 -4.83
CA ALA A 63 8.24 -7.21 -5.47
C ALA A 63 6.92 -6.41 -5.49
N LEU A 64 5.79 -7.07 -5.72
CA LEU A 64 4.47 -6.46 -5.68
C LEU A 64 4.13 -5.94 -4.28
N ALA A 65 4.33 -6.76 -3.24
CA ALA A 65 4.12 -6.34 -1.85
C ALA A 65 4.94 -5.10 -1.48
N ASN A 66 6.22 -5.07 -1.86
CA ASN A 66 7.09 -3.91 -1.60
C ASN A 66 6.60 -2.62 -2.30
N ARG A 67 6.06 -2.73 -3.52
CA ARG A 67 5.47 -1.58 -4.23
C ARG A 67 4.20 -1.09 -3.55
N MET A 68 3.38 -2.00 -3.06
CA MET A 68 2.16 -1.67 -2.31
C MET A 68 2.49 -0.96 -1.00
N ASP A 69 3.51 -1.42 -0.27
CA ASP A 69 3.97 -0.74 0.94
C ASP A 69 4.45 0.70 0.63
N GLY A 70 5.10 0.93 -0.52
CA GLY A 70 5.47 2.27 -0.98
C GLY A 70 4.26 3.18 -1.26
N ILE A 71 3.20 2.63 -1.86
CA ILE A 71 1.94 3.35 -2.09
C ILE A 71 1.27 3.68 -0.76
N ALA A 72 1.19 2.71 0.17
CA ALA A 72 0.64 2.92 1.51
C ALA A 72 1.39 4.02 2.28
N GLY A 73 2.72 4.05 2.18
CA GLY A 73 3.56 5.11 2.76
C GLY A 73 3.26 6.48 2.16
N THR A 74 3.07 6.55 0.83
CA THR A 74 2.73 7.80 0.14
C THR A 74 1.34 8.32 0.55
N LEU A 75 0.37 7.42 0.69
CA LEU A 75 -0.98 7.77 1.17
C LEU A 75 -0.95 8.27 2.62
N ALA A 76 -0.15 7.65 3.49
CA ALA A 76 0.04 8.10 4.88
C ALA A 76 0.62 9.51 4.93
N ALA A 77 1.72 9.75 4.21
CA ALA A 77 2.39 11.05 4.18
C ALA A 77 1.47 12.16 3.66
N ASN A 78 0.66 11.88 2.63
CA ASN A 78 -0.32 12.84 2.13
C ASN A 78 -1.44 13.09 3.14
N ALA A 79 -1.95 12.05 3.81
CA ALA A 79 -2.99 12.21 4.83
C ALA A 79 -2.52 13.11 5.99
N GLU A 80 -1.27 12.94 6.43
CA GLU A 80 -0.64 13.78 7.46
C GLU A 80 -0.46 15.23 6.98
N ALA A 81 0.03 15.42 5.75
CA ALA A 81 0.24 16.75 5.19
C ALA A 81 -1.08 17.54 5.08
N TYR A 82 -2.16 16.91 4.61
CA TYR A 82 -3.47 17.56 4.53
C TYR A 82 -4.08 17.83 5.91
N ALA A 83 -3.97 16.89 6.85
CA ALA A 83 -4.45 17.10 8.22
C ALA A 83 -3.74 18.28 8.90
N TYR A 84 -2.43 18.41 8.69
CA TYR A 84 -1.65 19.54 9.20
C TYR A 84 -2.06 20.86 8.55
N ALA A 85 -2.26 20.89 7.23
CA ALA A 85 -2.71 22.09 6.53
C ALA A 85 -4.10 22.56 6.97
N ASP A 86 -5.02 21.64 7.23
CA ASP A 86 -6.35 21.96 7.76
C ASP A 86 -6.28 22.52 9.18
N GLU A 87 -5.47 21.92 10.05
CA GLU A 87 -5.30 22.42 11.41
C GLU A 87 -4.68 23.82 11.44
N GLN A 88 -3.67 24.09 10.59
CA GLN A 88 -3.12 25.44 10.46
C GLN A 88 -4.16 26.48 10.02
N ARG A 89 -5.00 26.14 9.04
CA ARG A 89 -6.09 27.02 8.58
C ARG A 89 -7.11 27.28 9.68
N ARG A 90 -7.42 26.28 10.50
CA ARG A 90 -8.33 26.39 11.65
C ARG A 90 -7.77 27.34 12.71
N VAL A 91 -6.51 27.15 13.09
CA VAL A 91 -5.81 27.99 14.08
C VAL A 91 -5.72 29.44 13.60
N GLN A 92 -5.31 29.68 12.35
CA GLN A 92 -5.24 31.04 11.78
C GLN A 92 -6.60 31.75 11.82
N SER A 93 -7.67 31.03 11.47
CA SER A 93 -9.02 31.58 11.48
C SER A 93 -9.52 31.91 12.90
N GLN A 94 -9.04 31.19 13.92
CA GLN A 94 -9.33 31.50 15.32
C GLN A 94 -8.61 32.77 15.76
N ILE A 95 -7.32 32.90 15.46
CA ILE A 95 -6.52 34.09 15.80
C ILE A 95 -7.14 35.36 15.20
N ILE A 96 -7.59 35.30 13.93
CA ILE A 96 -8.24 36.44 13.27
C ILE A 96 -9.56 36.79 13.95
N ARG A 97 -10.39 35.79 14.30
CA ARG A 97 -11.66 36.03 14.99
C ARG A 97 -11.46 36.70 16.34
N ASP A 98 -10.48 36.23 17.12
CA ASP A 98 -10.18 36.78 18.44
C ASP A 98 -9.58 38.19 18.37
N ALA A 99 -8.94 38.57 17.26
CA ALA A 99 -8.42 39.92 17.05
C ALA A 99 -9.47 40.94 16.57
N LEU A 100 -10.61 40.47 16.05
CA LEU A 100 -11.67 41.31 15.48
C LEU A 100 -12.90 41.46 16.41
N GLY A 101 -13.03 40.61 17.42
CA GLY A 101 -14.06 40.68 18.47
C GLY A 101 -13.54 41.36 19.73
#